data_AF-A0ABD0PBW5-F1
#
_entry.id   AF-A0ABD0PBW5-F1
#
_cell.length_a   1.000
_cell.length_b   1.000
_cell.length_c   1.000
_cell.angle_alpha   90.00
_cell.angle_beta   90.00
_cell.angle_gamma   90.00
#
_symmetry.space_group_name_H-M   'P 1'
#
loop_
_entity.id
_entity.type
_entity.pdbx_description
1 polymer ?
#
loop_
_entity_poly.entity_id
_entity_poly.type
_entity_poly.pdbx_seq_one_letter_code
_entity_poly.pdbx_strand_id
1 'polypeptide(L)'
;GFGDLSGLANLGMGSANFMELQQQMQRQLMSNPEMLSQIMENPLVQSMMSNPDLMRQMIVANPQMQQLMERNPEISHMLNNPELMRQ
;
A
#
# COMPACT_ATOMS: atom_id res chain seq x y z
N GLY A 1 20.58 34.99 -22.65
CA GLY A 1 20.32 34.63 -21.25
C GLY A 1 19.31 33.51 -21.25
N PHE A 2 19.80 32.27 -21.16
CA PHE A 2 19.01 31.05 -21.08
C PHE A 2 19.16 30.54 -19.64
N GLY A 3 18.06 30.32 -18.92
CA GLY A 3 18.18 29.81 -17.55
C GLY A 3 16.92 29.65 -16.70
N ASP A 4 15.71 29.91 -17.21
CA ASP A 4 14.50 29.97 -16.36
C ASP A 4 13.39 28.96 -16.73
N LEU A 5 13.72 27.81 -17.32
CA LEU A 5 12.72 26.76 -17.62
C LEU A 5 13.05 25.38 -17.03
N SER A 6 14.18 25.22 -16.35
CA SER A 6 14.57 23.94 -15.73
C SER A 6 13.93 23.71 -14.35
N GLY A 7 13.28 24.73 -13.76
CA GLY A 7 12.63 24.63 -12.44
C GLY A 7 11.28 23.92 -12.43
N LEU A 8 10.63 23.76 -13.60
CA LEU A 8 9.31 23.12 -13.71
C LEU A 8 9.38 21.62 -14.04
N ALA A 9 10.58 21.05 -14.17
CA ALA A 9 10.78 19.61 -14.39
C ALA A 9 10.93 18.80 -13.08
N ASN A 10 11.19 19.47 -11.95
CA ASN A 10 11.52 18.80 -10.68
C ASN A 10 10.30 18.48 -9.79
N LEU A 11 9.09 18.90 -10.18
CA LEU A 11 7.84 18.49 -9.50
C LEU A 11 7.21 17.21 -10.11
N GLY A 12 7.82 16.64 -11.16
CA GLY A 12 7.34 15.43 -11.84
C GLY A 12 8.07 14.14 -11.49
N MET A 13 9.26 14.19 -10.86
CA MET A 13 10.10 13.00 -10.65
C MET A 13 9.66 12.06 -9.51
N GLY A 14 8.90 12.55 -8.52
CA GLY A 14 8.22 11.67 -7.56
C GLY A 14 6.98 10.99 -8.16
N SER A 15 6.33 11.67 -9.11
CA SER A 15 5.19 11.14 -9.84
C SER A 15 5.61 10.12 -10.91
N ALA A 16 6.79 10.23 -11.52
CA ALA A 16 7.25 9.27 -12.54
C ALA A 16 7.41 7.85 -11.95
N ASN A 17 8.04 7.73 -10.78
CA ASN A 17 8.16 6.44 -10.09
C ASN A 17 6.81 5.92 -9.58
N PHE A 18 5.93 6.81 -9.09
CA PHE A 18 4.59 6.41 -8.66
C PHE A 18 3.69 6.03 -9.84
N MET A 19 3.81 6.72 -10.98
CA MET A 19 3.04 6.48 -12.19
C MET A 19 3.55 5.23 -12.91
N GLU A 20 4.85 4.93 -12.86
CA GLU A 20 5.43 3.67 -13.34
C GLU A 20 5.03 2.50 -12.43
N LEU A 21 5.06 2.67 -11.10
CA LEU A 21 4.54 1.70 -10.14
C LEU A 21 3.04 1.47 -10.33
N GLN A 22 2.26 2.53 -10.56
CA GLN A 22 0.83 2.46 -10.84
C GLN A 22 0.55 1.73 -12.15
N GLN A 23 1.38 1.95 -13.19
CA GLN A 23 1.27 1.23 -14.46
C GLN A 23 1.65 -0.24 -14.31
N GLN A 24 2.68 -0.56 -13.52
CA GLN A 24 3.08 -1.94 -13.27
C GLN A 24 2.02 -2.68 -12.45
N MET A 25 1.50 -2.05 -11.41
CA MET A 25 0.35 -2.54 -10.66
C MET A 25 -0.86 -2.70 -11.58
N GLN A 26 -1.24 -1.69 -12.37
CA GLN A 26 -2.34 -1.83 -13.33
C GLN A 26 -2.11 -2.98 -14.31
N ARG A 27 -0.90 -3.17 -14.83
CA ARG A 27 -0.60 -4.30 -15.73
C ARG A 27 -0.71 -5.64 -15.02
N GLN A 28 -0.29 -5.75 -13.75
CA GLN A 28 -0.46 -6.99 -12.98
C GLN A 28 -1.92 -7.24 -12.62
N LEU A 29 -2.66 -6.18 -12.23
CA LEU A 29 -4.08 -6.26 -11.95
C LEU A 29 -4.89 -6.58 -13.23
N MET A 30 -4.49 -6.03 -14.38
CA MET A 30 -5.08 -6.30 -15.71
C MET A 30 -4.60 -7.61 -16.32
N SER A 31 -3.44 -8.14 -15.90
CA SER A 31 -2.97 -9.45 -16.35
C SER A 31 -3.79 -10.56 -15.71
N ASN A 32 -4.19 -10.39 -14.44
CA ASN A 32 -5.02 -11.34 -13.70
C ASN A 32 -6.21 -10.66 -12.99
N PRO A 33 -7.14 -10.01 -13.73
CA PRO A 33 -8.30 -9.34 -13.14
C PRO A 33 -9.26 -10.37 -12.52
N GLU A 34 -9.26 -11.59 -13.06
CA GLU A 34 -10.02 -12.73 -12.53
C GLU A 34 -9.50 -13.14 -11.15
N MET A 35 -8.18 -13.17 -10.95
CA MET A 35 -7.59 -13.50 -9.64
C MET A 35 -7.96 -12.44 -8.59
N LEU A 36 -7.90 -11.15 -8.95
CA LEU A 36 -8.33 -10.07 -8.06
C LEU A 36 -9.80 -10.13 -7.74
N SER A 37 -10.64 -10.36 -8.74
CA SER A 37 -12.08 -10.54 -8.56
C SER A 37 -12.33 -11.70 -7.61
N GLN A 38 -11.67 -12.83 -7.82
CA GLN A 38 -11.80 -14.02 -6.97
C GLN A 38 -11.30 -13.80 -5.54
N ILE A 39 -10.25 -12.99 -5.35
CA ILE A 39 -9.77 -12.58 -4.03
C ILE A 39 -10.75 -11.60 -3.37
N MET A 40 -11.29 -10.61 -4.09
CA MET A 40 -12.28 -9.67 -3.57
C MET A 40 -13.65 -10.31 -3.34
N GLU A 41 -13.97 -11.37 -4.06
CA GLU A 41 -15.14 -12.21 -3.85
C GLU A 41 -14.93 -13.21 -2.70
N ASN A 42 -13.70 -13.33 -2.19
CA ASN A 42 -13.45 -14.16 -1.03
C ASN A 42 -14.09 -13.51 0.21
N PRO A 43 -14.99 -14.21 0.90
CA PRO A 43 -15.70 -13.65 2.06
C PRO A 43 -14.75 -13.26 3.19
N LEU A 44 -13.57 -13.90 3.29
CA LEU A 44 -12.53 -13.53 4.24
C LEU A 44 -11.97 -12.14 3.93
N VAL A 45 -11.70 -11.88 2.65
CA VAL A 45 -11.14 -10.59 2.19
C VAL A 45 -12.18 -9.49 2.31
N GLN A 46 -13.44 -9.76 1.98
CA GLN A 46 -14.55 -8.81 2.22
C GLN A 46 -14.70 -8.50 3.69
N SER A 47 -14.63 -9.51 4.55
CA SER A 47 -14.69 -9.32 6.00
C SER A 47 -13.50 -8.49 6.50
N MET A 48 -12.33 -8.65 5.90
CA MET A 48 -11.11 -7.93 6.27
C MET A 48 -11.16 -6.46 5.79
N MET A 49 -11.69 -6.20 4.60
CA MET A 49 -11.88 -4.85 4.06
C MET A 49 -13.02 -4.10 4.77
N SER A 50 -14.11 -4.79 5.10
CA SER A 50 -15.23 -4.22 5.83
C SER A 50 -14.94 -4.02 7.32
N ASN A 51 -14.03 -4.82 7.89
CA ASN A 51 -13.70 -4.78 9.31
C ASN A 51 -12.20 -4.54 9.50
N PRO A 52 -11.77 -3.29 9.71
CA PRO A 52 -10.37 -2.98 9.99
C PRO A 52 -9.85 -3.68 11.26
N ASP A 53 -10.76 -4.02 12.19
CA ASP A 53 -10.44 -4.81 13.38
C ASP A 53 -9.99 -6.24 13.04
N LEU A 54 -10.67 -6.90 12.08
CA LEU A 54 -10.28 -8.23 11.59
C LEU A 54 -8.92 -8.17 10.87
N MET A 55 -8.71 -7.11 10.08
CA MET A 55 -7.43 -6.88 9.41
C MET A 55 -6.29 -6.75 10.44
N ARG A 56 -6.51 -5.95 11.49
CA ARG A 56 -5.56 -5.78 12.59
C ARG A 56 -5.29 -7.09 13.32
N GLN A 57 -6.33 -7.88 13.61
CA GLN A 57 -6.18 -9.17 14.27
C GLN A 57 -5.34 -10.14 13.45
N MET A 58 -5.55 -10.21 12.13
CA MET A 58 -4.72 -11.02 11.23
C MET A 58 -3.26 -10.56 11.20
N ILE A 59 -3.04 -9.25 11.18
CA ILE A 59 -1.68 -8.67 11.19
C ILE A 59 -0.97 -9.02 12.51
N VAL A 60 -1.62 -8.83 13.65
CA VAL A 60 -1.06 -9.17 14.96
C VAL A 60 -0.92 -10.69 15.13
N ALA A 61 -1.81 -11.48 14.55
CA ALA A 61 -1.74 -12.94 14.56
C ALA A 61 -0.60 -13.49 13.68
N ASN A 62 -0.05 -12.69 12.76
CA ASN A 62 1.07 -13.10 11.94
C ASN A 62 2.41 -12.96 12.71
N PRO A 63 3.12 -14.06 13.00
CA PRO A 63 4.37 -14.02 13.77
C PRO A 63 5.47 -13.21 13.06
N GLN A 64 5.46 -13.15 11.72
CA GLN A 64 6.42 -12.32 10.97
C GLN A 64 6.20 -10.82 11.23
N MET A 65 4.94 -10.42 11.39
CA MET A 65 4.60 -9.04 11.71
C MET A 65 4.96 -8.70 13.14
N GLN A 66 4.76 -9.62 14.09
CA GLN A 66 5.26 -9.43 15.46
C GLN A 66 6.77 -9.20 15.47
N GLN A 67 7.54 -10.03 14.74
CA GLN A 67 8.99 -9.85 14.61
C GLN A 67 9.34 -8.51 13.95
N LEU A 68 8.57 -8.05 12.97
CA LEU A 68 8.77 -6.73 12.36
C LEU A 68 8.49 -5.60 13.34
N MET A 69 7.44 -5.71 14.15
CA MET A 69 7.09 -4.73 15.19
C MET A 69 8.15 -4.66 16.29
N GLU A 70 8.72 -5.81 16.66
CA GLU A 70 9.83 -5.88 17.62
C GLU A 70 11.13 -5.29 17.05
N ARG A 71 11.38 -5.51 15.75
CA ARG A 71 12.60 -5.06 15.09
C ARG A 71 12.51 -3.64 14.55
N ASN A 72 11.30 -3.14 14.30
CA ASN A 72 11.04 -1.83 13.73
C ASN A 72 9.88 -1.14 14.48
N PRO A 73 10.19 -0.24 15.42
CA PRO A 73 9.18 0.45 16.21
C PRO A 73 8.27 1.36 15.34
N GLU A 74 8.73 1.87 14.19
CA GLU A 74 7.89 2.66 13.29
C GLU A 74 6.75 1.81 12.70
N ILE A 75 7.05 0.56 12.31
CA ILE A 75 6.03 -0.40 11.86
C ILE A 75 5.03 -0.65 12.99
N SER A 76 5.50 -0.84 14.22
CA SER A 76 4.63 -0.99 15.39
C SER A 76 3.70 0.21 15.57
N HIS A 77 4.21 1.44 15.44
CA HIS A 77 3.41 2.65 15.55
C HIS A 77 2.37 2.78 14.44
N MET A 78 2.73 2.46 13.19
CA MET A 78 1.79 2.51 12.06
C MET A 78 0.67 1.47 12.20
N LEU A 79 0.99 0.25 12.66
CA LEU A 79 -0.01 -0.81 12.85
C LEU A 79 -0.91 -0.57 14.07
N ASN A 80 -0.37 0.04 15.11
CA ASN A 80 -1.15 0.43 16.27
C ASN A 80 -2.04 1.65 15.99
N ASN A 81 -1.62 2.53 15.07
CA ASN A 81 -2.34 3.75 14.66
C ASN A 81 -2.70 3.72 13.17
N PRO A 82 -3.77 3.00 12.77
CA PRO A 82 -4.19 2.91 11.37
C PRO A 82 -4.59 4.25 10.75
N GLU A 83 -4.84 5.28 11.56
CA GLU A 83 -5.06 6.67 11.11
C GLU A 83 -3.84 7.23 10.37
N LEU A 84 -2.61 6.84 10.76
CA LEU A 84 -1.38 7.27 10.07
C LEU A 84 -1.27 6.69 8.66
N MET A 85 -1.92 5.55 8.38
CA MET A 85 -1.93 4.97 7.04
C MET A 85 -3.01 5.57 6.13
N ARG A 86 -3.99 6.28 6.71
CA ARG A 86 -5.08 6.95 5.98
C ARG A 86 -4.76 8.40 5.61
N GLN A 87 -3.68 8.97 6.15
CA GLN A 87 -3.30 10.37 5.98
C GLN A 87 -2.30 10.59 4.84
#